data_AF-A0A3S3NL59-F1
#
_entry.id   AF-A0A3S3NL59-F1
#
_cell.length_a   1.000
_cell.length_b   1.000
_cell.length_c   1.000
_cell.angle_alpha   90.00
_cell.angle_beta   90.00
_cell.angle_gamma   90.00
#
_symmetry.space_group_name_H-M   'P 1'
#
loop_
_entity.id
_entity.type
_entity.pdbx_description
1 polymer ?
#
loop_
_entity_poly.entity_id
_entity_poly.type
_entity_poly.pdbx_seq_one_letter_code
_entity_poly.pdbx_strand_id
1 'polypeptide(L)'
;MSEVKSISRTPPAEVRRRLRAEVGFGCPMCGSPHLEYHHFNPTWAEQKHHDQQGMIALCAVHHAAADSGAFTNDQLLSLKQANHASVQSSFQWRRKHTVFACGGNYAYRCGSMLRVGGIDVVYFEKDDSECDTLSLNIYDICMNRIFAMRMNDWMARINVDDIEAPPSARTLVFKSAIHQVDIRIEFKDRRMLNPDEQAISAEFGIPTEENVVFCFFTGKMPAPVPVKFNERNIKFGGMTLEGSRMAGCGVGIQVG
;
A
#
# COMPACT_ATOMS: atom_id res chain seq x y z
N MET A 1 26.21 -12.16 31.25
CA MET A 1 26.32 -10.88 30.50
C MET A 1 25.22 -10.89 29.46
N SER A 2 24.12 -10.19 29.70
CA SER A 2 23.00 -10.09 28.75
C SER A 2 23.43 -9.23 27.56
N GLU A 3 23.34 -9.77 26.35
CA GLU A 3 23.48 -8.98 25.12
C GLU A 3 22.49 -7.82 25.15
N VAL A 4 23.00 -6.59 25.17
CA VAL A 4 22.18 -5.41 24.94
C VAL A 4 21.81 -5.43 23.46
N LYS A 5 20.61 -5.92 23.14
CA LYS A 5 20.05 -5.79 21.79
C LYS A 5 20.03 -4.32 21.40
N SER A 6 20.80 -3.96 20.38
CA SER A 6 20.77 -2.63 19.79
C SER A 6 19.38 -2.39 19.19
N ILE A 7 18.70 -1.35 19.66
CA ILE A 7 17.39 -0.94 19.15
C ILE A 7 17.57 -0.25 17.78
N SER A 8 16.76 -0.66 16.80
CA SER A 8 16.74 -0.06 15.45
C SER A 8 16.09 1.32 15.48
N ARG A 9 16.49 2.25 14.60
CA ARG A 9 15.84 3.57 14.47
C ARG A 9 14.42 3.48 13.89
N THR A 10 14.10 2.38 13.20
CA THR A 10 12.75 2.16 12.65
C THR A 10 11.83 1.66 13.75
N PRO A 11 10.74 2.39 14.09
CA PRO A 11 9.84 1.95 15.15
C PRO A 11 9.08 0.67 14.76
N PRO A 12 8.70 -0.16 15.75
CA PRO A 12 7.80 -1.29 15.54
C PRO A 12 6.51 -0.88 14.82
N ALA A 13 5.91 -1.81 14.08
CA ALA A 13 4.74 -1.54 13.25
C ALA A 13 3.59 -0.86 14.02
N GLU A 14 3.32 -1.28 15.25
CA GLU A 14 2.26 -0.68 16.07
C GLU A 14 2.57 0.77 16.46
N VAL A 15 3.83 1.10 16.78
CA VAL A 15 4.24 2.48 17.08
C VAL A 15 4.07 3.34 15.83
N ARG A 16 4.51 2.85 14.67
CA ARG A 16 4.36 3.54 13.38
C ARG A 16 2.90 3.82 13.05
N ARG A 17 2.01 2.83 13.24
CA ARG A 17 0.56 2.99 13.04
C ARG A 17 -0.01 4.09 13.92
N ARG A 18 0.31 4.08 15.22
CA ARG A 18 -0.17 5.12 16.16
C ARG A 18 0.32 6.52 15.78
N LEU A 19 1.60 6.65 15.42
CA LEU A 19 2.18 7.93 14.97
C LEU A 19 1.49 8.46 13.70
N ARG A 20 1.15 7.60 12.74
CA ARG A 20 0.38 8.01 11.56
C ARG A 20 -1.03 8.46 11.94
N ALA A 21 -1.71 7.74 12.83
CA ALA A 21 -3.06 8.07 13.25
C ALA A 21 -3.14 9.45 13.95
N GLU A 22 -2.13 9.81 14.76
CA GLU A 22 -2.07 11.12 15.43
C GLU A 22 -2.09 12.30 14.45
N VAL A 23 -1.48 12.16 13.28
CA VAL A 23 -1.43 13.20 12.24
C VAL A 23 -2.51 13.02 11.16
N GLY A 24 -3.46 12.10 11.37
CA GLY A 24 -4.51 11.81 10.38
C GLY A 24 -3.98 11.18 9.09
N PHE A 25 -2.93 10.36 9.19
CA PHE A 25 -2.28 9.64 8.08
C PHE A 25 -1.63 10.51 6.99
N GLY A 26 -1.54 11.82 7.20
CA GLY A 26 -0.87 12.76 6.31
C GLY A 26 0.09 13.64 7.10
N CYS A 27 1.12 14.16 6.44
CA CYS A 27 2.05 15.09 7.08
C CYS A 27 1.26 16.33 7.54
N PRO A 28 1.30 16.71 8.82
CA PRO A 28 0.41 17.74 9.37
C PRO A 28 0.61 19.15 8.78
N MET A 29 1.66 19.32 7.97
CA MET A 29 2.01 20.56 7.27
C MET A 29 1.47 20.62 5.84
N CYS A 30 1.35 19.48 5.14
CA CYS A 30 1.06 19.47 3.70
C CYS A 30 0.14 18.32 3.23
N GLY A 31 -0.29 17.44 4.12
CA GLY A 31 -1.20 16.33 3.81
C GLY A 31 -0.56 15.14 3.08
N SER A 32 0.76 15.15 2.83
CA SER A 32 1.43 14.03 2.15
C SER A 32 1.33 12.74 2.96
N PRO A 33 0.82 11.63 2.40
CA PRO A 33 0.71 10.35 3.12
C PRO A 33 2.05 9.60 3.23
N HIS A 34 3.11 10.11 2.60
CA HIS A 34 4.44 9.50 2.57
C HIS A 34 5.26 9.87 3.80
N LEU A 35 5.08 9.09 4.87
CA LEU A 35 5.53 9.45 6.22
C LEU A 35 6.80 8.71 6.68
N GLU A 36 7.65 9.46 7.38
CA GLU A 36 8.82 9.06 8.16
C GLU A 36 8.60 9.42 9.64
N TYR A 37 9.43 8.87 10.53
CA TYR A 37 9.22 8.96 11.99
C TYR A 37 10.37 9.71 12.66
N HIS A 38 10.08 10.94 13.05
CA HIS A 38 11.03 11.84 13.69
C HIS A 38 11.01 11.65 15.21
N HIS A 39 12.19 11.63 15.84
CA HIS A 39 12.36 11.57 17.30
C HIS A 39 12.86 12.94 17.77
N PHE A 40 12.07 13.64 18.59
CA PHE A 40 12.35 15.03 18.98
C PHE A 40 12.50 15.26 20.48
N ASN A 41 11.94 14.38 21.33
CA ASN A 41 12.02 14.58 22.78
C ASN A 41 11.99 13.26 23.58
N PRO A 42 13.14 12.70 23.96
CA PRO A 42 14.49 13.08 23.53
C PRO A 42 14.73 12.78 22.03
N THR A 43 15.75 13.38 21.45
CA THR A 43 16.19 13.03 20.09
C THR A 43 16.81 11.62 20.06
N TRP A 44 16.87 11.01 18.88
CA TRP A 44 17.49 9.69 18.72
C TRP A 44 18.96 9.63 19.16
N ALA A 45 19.68 10.75 19.07
CA ALA A 45 21.08 10.87 19.48
C ALA A 45 21.22 10.91 21.02
N GLU A 46 20.28 11.54 21.72
CA GLU A 46 20.26 11.62 23.19
C GLU A 46 19.81 10.30 23.81
N GLN A 47 18.77 9.68 23.24
CA GLN A 47 18.26 8.41 23.71
C GLN A 47 17.64 7.62 22.56
N LYS A 48 17.89 6.31 22.52
CA LYS A 48 17.23 5.43 21.58
C LYS A 48 15.93 4.92 22.19
N HIS A 49 14.79 5.36 21.66
CA HIS A 49 13.46 5.03 22.17
C HIS A 49 12.44 5.00 21.03
N HIS A 50 11.27 4.42 21.29
CA HIS A 50 10.10 4.50 20.40
C HIS A 50 8.87 4.98 21.17
N ASP A 51 9.10 5.92 22.09
CA ASP A 51 8.03 6.57 22.84
C ASP A 51 7.29 7.52 21.91
N GLN A 52 6.01 7.24 21.73
CA GLN A 52 5.10 8.03 20.93
C GLN A 52 5.08 9.50 21.36
N GLN A 53 5.18 9.82 22.66
CA GLN A 53 5.13 11.21 23.13
C GLN A 53 6.29 12.06 22.60
N GLY A 54 7.47 11.45 22.43
CA GLY A 54 8.68 12.09 21.91
C GLY A 54 8.86 11.97 20.40
N MET A 55 7.82 11.55 19.67
CA MET A 55 7.91 11.22 18.25
C MET A 55 6.73 11.77 17.44
N ILE A 56 6.95 12.00 16.15
CA ILE A 56 5.91 12.46 15.21
C ILE A 56 6.15 11.88 13.81
N ALA A 57 5.06 11.67 13.06
CA ALA A 57 5.12 11.30 11.66
C ALA A 57 5.13 12.54 10.74
N LEU A 58 6.13 12.65 9.86
CA LEU A 58 6.32 13.78 8.93
C LEU A 58 6.67 13.25 7.54
N CYS A 59 6.40 14.01 6.48
CA CYS A 59 6.95 13.66 5.17
C CYS A 59 8.45 13.95 5.12
N ALA A 60 9.18 13.36 4.17
CA ALA A 60 10.65 13.50 4.07
C ALA A 60 11.13 14.96 4.09
N VAL A 61 10.38 15.88 3.46
CA VAL A 61 10.72 17.32 3.44
C VAL A 61 10.64 17.93 4.85
N HIS A 62 9.52 17.75 5.55
CA HIS A 62 9.35 18.31 6.89
C HIS A 62 10.12 17.53 7.96
N HIS A 63 10.39 16.25 7.74
CA HIS A 63 11.29 15.46 8.56
C HIS A 63 12.71 16.03 8.51
N ALA A 64 13.25 16.31 7.33
CA ALA A 64 14.57 16.93 7.17
C ALA A 64 14.63 18.33 7.80
N ALA A 65 13.57 19.12 7.67
CA ALA A 65 13.46 20.42 8.33
C ALA A 65 13.45 20.30 9.87
N ALA A 66 12.70 19.35 10.42
CA ALA A 66 12.68 19.07 11.86
C ALA A 66 14.03 18.56 12.37
N ASP A 67 14.67 17.63 11.67
CA ASP A 67 16.03 17.16 11.95
C ASP A 67 17.05 18.32 11.95
N SER A 68 16.80 19.38 11.18
CA SER A 68 17.66 20.57 11.10
C SER A 68 17.32 21.65 12.16
N GLY A 69 16.37 21.40 13.05
CA GLY A 69 15.97 22.32 14.12
C GLY A 69 15.00 23.43 13.68
N ALA A 70 14.32 23.28 12.54
CA ALA A 70 13.34 24.27 12.08
C ALA A 70 12.07 24.34 12.95
N PHE A 71 11.83 23.34 13.80
CA PHE A 71 10.69 23.27 14.71
C PHE A 71 11.15 23.04 16.14
N THR A 72 10.50 23.72 17.09
CA THR A 72 10.66 23.44 18.51
C THR A 72 9.87 22.19 18.93
N ASN A 73 10.21 21.60 20.08
CA ASN A 73 9.48 20.45 20.63
C ASN A 73 8.00 20.76 20.85
N ASP A 74 7.66 21.96 21.32
CA ASP A 74 6.28 22.39 21.52
C ASP A 74 5.52 22.52 20.19
N GLN A 75 6.19 23.03 19.15
CA GLN A 75 5.60 23.08 17.80
C GLN A 75 5.32 21.67 17.29
N LEU A 76 6.29 20.76 17.38
CA LEU A 76 6.11 19.36 16.97
C LEU A 76 4.98 18.68 17.74
N LEU A 77 4.89 18.91 19.06
CA LEU A 77 3.79 18.39 19.88
C LEU A 77 2.43 18.94 19.41
N SER A 78 2.34 20.24 19.09
CA SER A 78 1.10 20.87 18.60
C SER A 78 0.67 20.38 17.21
N LEU A 79 1.60 19.83 16.42
CA LEU A 79 1.32 19.25 15.10
C LEU A 79 0.78 17.82 15.17
N LYS A 80 0.73 17.19 16.35
CA LYS A 80 0.21 15.84 16.56
C LYS A 80 -1.32 15.79 16.57
N GLN A 81 -1.92 16.26 15.48
CA GLN A 81 -3.36 16.31 15.27
C GLN A 81 -3.70 16.12 13.79
N ALA A 82 -4.89 15.57 13.52
CA ALA A 82 -5.39 15.35 12.19
C ALA A 82 -5.88 16.67 11.55
N ASN A 83 -5.03 17.31 10.76
CA ASN A 83 -5.31 18.59 10.09
C ASN A 83 -5.94 18.45 8.69
N HIS A 84 -6.15 17.22 8.21
CA HIS A 84 -6.64 16.94 6.86
C HIS A 84 -7.83 15.98 6.90
N ALA A 85 -8.89 16.28 6.14
CA ALA A 85 -10.06 15.38 6.03
C ALA A 85 -9.78 14.15 5.14
N SER A 86 -8.78 14.25 4.26
CA SER A 86 -8.37 13.21 3.32
C SER A 86 -6.89 13.33 3.02
N VAL A 87 -6.28 12.21 2.63
CA VAL A 87 -4.94 12.14 2.08
C VAL A 87 -4.99 11.65 0.65
N GLN A 88 -4.05 12.10 -0.16
CA GLN A 88 -3.98 11.77 -1.58
C GLN A 88 -2.53 11.60 -2.03
N SER A 89 -2.32 10.71 -2.99
CA SER A 89 -1.03 10.56 -3.66
C SER A 89 -1.19 9.84 -4.99
N SER A 90 -0.08 9.66 -5.69
CA SER A 90 0.03 8.93 -6.95
C SER A 90 1.14 7.89 -6.89
N PHE A 91 0.86 6.67 -7.35
CA PHE A 91 1.91 5.68 -7.56
C PHE A 91 2.77 6.03 -8.79
N GLN A 92 4.08 6.11 -8.57
CA GLN A 92 5.06 6.32 -9.65
C GLN A 92 5.45 5.02 -10.37
N TRP A 93 4.88 3.87 -9.96
CA TRP A 93 5.16 2.56 -10.53
C TRP A 93 4.44 2.40 -11.87
N ARG A 94 5.09 2.87 -12.93
CA ARG A 94 4.63 2.80 -14.33
C ARG A 94 5.57 1.91 -15.15
N ARG A 95 5.08 0.81 -15.70
CA ARG A 95 5.87 -0.11 -16.55
C ARG A 95 5.03 -0.60 -17.71
N LYS A 96 5.67 -0.86 -18.86
CA LYS A 96 5.02 -1.51 -20.00
C LYS A 96 4.48 -2.91 -19.67
N HIS A 97 5.15 -3.58 -18.71
CA HIS A 97 4.83 -4.92 -18.26
C HIS A 97 4.55 -4.93 -16.76
N THR A 98 3.28 -4.94 -16.41
CA THR A 98 2.82 -5.19 -15.03
C THR A 98 2.06 -6.51 -14.94
N VAL A 99 2.56 -7.42 -14.11
CA VAL A 99 1.88 -8.67 -13.76
C VAL A 99 1.08 -8.45 -12.49
N PHE A 100 -0.22 -8.70 -12.53
CA PHE A 100 -1.04 -8.71 -11.32
C PHE A 100 -0.89 -10.04 -10.60
N ALA A 101 -0.65 -10.01 -9.29
CA ALA A 101 -0.52 -11.19 -8.46
C ALA A 101 -1.48 -11.13 -7.27
N CYS A 102 -2.30 -12.16 -7.08
CA CYS A 102 -3.28 -12.19 -6.00
C CYS A 102 -3.56 -13.63 -5.56
N GLY A 103 -3.25 -13.97 -4.29
CA GLY A 103 -3.49 -15.31 -3.77
C GLY A 103 -2.85 -16.42 -4.58
N GLY A 104 -1.57 -16.30 -4.95
CA GLY A 104 -0.88 -17.30 -5.78
C GLY A 104 -1.39 -17.43 -7.23
N ASN A 105 -2.31 -16.57 -7.65
CA ASN A 105 -2.81 -16.47 -9.03
C ASN A 105 -2.20 -15.23 -9.71
N TYR A 106 -1.99 -15.31 -11.01
CA TYR A 106 -1.32 -14.24 -11.77
C TYR A 106 -2.08 -13.93 -13.06
N ALA A 107 -2.22 -12.64 -13.34
CA ALA A 107 -2.87 -12.13 -14.53
C ALA A 107 -1.97 -11.10 -15.24
N TYR A 108 -1.91 -11.19 -16.57
CA TYR A 108 -1.07 -10.31 -17.38
C TYR A 108 -1.80 -9.91 -18.67
N ARG A 109 -1.77 -8.62 -19.06
CA ARG A 109 -2.50 -8.11 -20.24
C ARG A 109 -3.98 -8.54 -20.31
N CYS A 110 -4.65 -8.59 -19.17
CA CYS A 110 -6.08 -8.89 -19.12
C CYS A 110 -6.88 -7.58 -19.01
N GLY A 111 -8.08 -7.53 -19.60
CA GLY A 111 -8.96 -6.36 -19.51
C GLY A 111 -9.31 -6.02 -18.06
N SER A 112 -9.69 -7.03 -17.30
CA SER A 112 -9.82 -7.00 -15.84
C SER A 112 -8.82 -7.97 -15.23
N MET A 113 -8.01 -7.52 -14.27
CA MET A 113 -7.07 -8.41 -13.57
C MET A 113 -7.76 -9.18 -12.45
N LEU A 114 -8.70 -8.53 -11.75
CA LEU A 114 -9.53 -9.13 -10.71
C LEU A 114 -10.98 -8.66 -10.86
N ARG A 115 -11.88 -9.60 -11.14
CA ARG A 115 -13.33 -9.42 -11.12
C ARG A 115 -13.92 -10.12 -9.90
N VAL A 116 -14.70 -9.40 -9.09
CA VAL A 116 -15.39 -9.96 -7.92
C VAL A 116 -16.89 -9.72 -8.05
N GLY A 117 -17.71 -10.78 -8.02
CA GLY A 117 -19.16 -10.68 -8.14
C GLY A 117 -19.62 -9.91 -9.38
N GLY A 118 -18.95 -10.11 -10.52
CA GLY A 118 -19.24 -9.42 -11.77
C GLY A 118 -18.65 -8.01 -11.91
N ILE A 119 -17.99 -7.44 -10.89
CA ILE A 119 -17.42 -6.08 -10.92
C ILE A 119 -15.91 -6.13 -11.07
N ASP A 120 -15.37 -5.28 -11.95
CA ASP A 120 -13.93 -5.10 -12.13
C ASP A 120 -13.34 -4.29 -10.96
N VAL A 121 -12.69 -5.02 -10.05
CA VAL A 121 -12.10 -4.46 -8.83
C VAL A 121 -10.70 -3.96 -9.09
N VAL A 122 -9.91 -4.67 -9.89
CA VAL A 122 -8.53 -4.28 -10.25
C VAL A 122 -8.32 -4.46 -11.75
N TYR A 123 -7.81 -3.41 -12.39
CA TYR A 123 -7.47 -3.42 -13.81
C TYR A 123 -6.34 -2.42 -14.07
N PHE A 124 -5.71 -2.54 -15.23
CA PHE A 124 -4.67 -1.60 -15.67
C PHE A 124 -5.11 -0.88 -16.93
N GLU A 125 -4.77 0.41 -16.99
CA GLU A 125 -4.98 1.28 -18.14
C GLU A 125 -3.62 1.76 -18.65
N LYS A 126 -3.49 1.97 -19.96
CA LYS A 126 -2.28 2.54 -20.54
C LYS A 126 -2.30 4.06 -20.38
N ASP A 127 -1.16 4.62 -19.99
CA ASP A 127 -0.91 6.06 -20.14
C ASP A 127 -0.36 6.38 -21.53
N ASP A 128 -0.14 7.68 -21.80
CA ASP A 128 0.40 8.18 -23.06
C ASP A 128 1.78 7.61 -23.42
N SER A 129 2.48 6.99 -22.47
CA SER A 129 3.78 6.34 -22.64
C SER A 129 3.67 4.82 -22.75
N GLU A 130 2.47 4.28 -22.97
CA GLU A 130 2.17 2.84 -23.06
C GLU A 130 2.53 2.06 -21.78
N CYS A 131 2.64 2.76 -20.64
CA CYS A 131 2.87 2.14 -19.36
C CYS A 131 1.55 1.80 -18.66
N ASP A 132 1.51 0.66 -17.98
CA ASP A 132 0.39 0.27 -17.15
C ASP A 132 0.26 1.21 -15.95
N THR A 133 -0.97 1.64 -15.70
CA THR A 133 -1.39 2.43 -14.54
C THR A 133 -2.51 1.68 -13.82
N LEU A 134 -2.41 1.58 -12.50
CA LEU A 134 -3.31 0.81 -11.66
C LEU A 134 -4.62 1.59 -11.43
N SER A 135 -5.74 0.93 -11.70
CA SER A 135 -7.07 1.39 -11.32
C SER A 135 -7.74 0.34 -10.47
N LEU A 136 -8.38 0.77 -9.38
CA LEU A 136 -9.06 -0.14 -8.47
C LEU A 136 -10.26 0.49 -7.76
N ASN A 137 -11.24 -0.33 -7.41
CA ASN A 137 -12.45 0.08 -6.69
C ASN A 137 -12.71 -0.85 -5.51
N ILE A 138 -12.82 -0.29 -4.31
CA ILE A 138 -13.12 -1.04 -3.08
C ILE A 138 -14.46 -0.58 -2.52
N TYR A 139 -15.30 -1.55 -2.19
CA TYR A 139 -16.67 -1.32 -1.75
C TYR A 139 -16.90 -1.82 -0.32
N ASP A 140 -17.79 -1.15 0.41
CA ASP A 140 -18.38 -1.68 1.62
C ASP A 140 -19.55 -2.64 1.32
N ILE A 141 -20.13 -3.23 2.37
CA ILE A 141 -21.27 -4.16 2.26
C ILE A 141 -22.52 -3.54 1.60
N CYS A 142 -22.64 -2.21 1.59
CA CYS A 142 -23.74 -1.49 1.00
C CYS A 142 -23.46 -1.09 -0.46
N MET A 143 -22.36 -1.59 -1.04
CA MET A 143 -21.89 -1.23 -2.38
C MET A 143 -21.50 0.25 -2.53
N ASN A 144 -21.21 0.95 -1.42
CA ASN A 144 -20.59 2.27 -1.48
C ASN A 144 -19.09 2.11 -1.74
N ARG A 145 -18.57 2.86 -2.71
CA ARG A 145 -17.13 2.88 -2.99
C ARG A 145 -16.40 3.69 -1.91
N ILE A 146 -15.66 3.03 -1.04
CA ILE A 146 -14.95 3.64 0.10
C ILE A 146 -13.50 4.01 -0.22
N PHE A 147 -12.91 3.34 -1.22
CA PHE A 147 -11.57 3.63 -1.71
C PHE A 147 -11.53 3.42 -3.23
N ALA A 148 -10.85 4.32 -3.93
CA ALA A 148 -10.68 4.26 -5.36
C ALA A 148 -9.28 4.72 -5.76
N MET A 149 -8.74 4.04 -6.75
CA MET A 149 -7.60 4.50 -7.52
C MET A 149 -8.00 4.61 -8.99
N ARG A 150 -7.50 5.63 -9.66
CA ARG A 150 -7.66 5.84 -11.10
C ARG A 150 -6.29 6.19 -11.66
N MET A 151 -5.79 5.36 -12.57
CA MET A 151 -4.53 5.59 -13.26
C MET A 151 -3.38 5.98 -12.30
N ASN A 152 -3.18 5.18 -11.25
CA ASN A 152 -2.25 5.38 -10.13
C ASN A 152 -2.58 6.51 -9.14
N ASP A 153 -3.54 7.39 -9.43
CA ASP A 153 -3.96 8.45 -8.52
C ASP A 153 -5.03 7.96 -7.56
N TRP A 154 -4.85 8.27 -6.27
CA TRP A 154 -5.78 7.85 -5.23
C TRP A 154 -5.99 8.93 -4.18
N MET A 155 -7.17 8.88 -3.56
CA MET A 155 -7.55 9.71 -2.44
C MET A 155 -8.31 8.85 -1.43
N ALA A 156 -7.99 9.01 -0.16
CA ALA A 156 -8.62 8.29 0.94
C ALA A 156 -9.06 9.27 2.03
N ARG A 157 -10.27 9.08 2.56
CA ARG A 157 -10.71 9.78 3.77
C ARG A 157 -9.99 9.21 4.98
N ILE A 158 -9.69 10.05 5.97
CA ILE A 158 -8.91 9.65 7.15
C ILE A 158 -9.71 8.93 8.22
N ASN A 159 -11.04 8.81 8.07
CA ASN A 159 -11.91 8.10 9.02
C ASN A 159 -11.80 6.58 8.83
N VAL A 160 -10.61 6.05 9.03
CA VAL A 160 -10.22 4.65 8.82
C VAL A 160 -9.18 4.22 9.86
N ASP A 161 -8.91 2.92 9.95
CA ASP A 161 -8.05 2.34 10.99
C ASP A 161 -6.56 2.42 10.68
N ASP A 162 -6.18 2.44 9.39
CA ASP A 162 -4.82 2.68 8.93
C ASP A 162 -4.77 3.06 7.45
N ILE A 163 -3.89 4.01 7.12
CA ILE A 163 -3.40 4.27 5.78
C ILE A 163 -1.87 4.32 5.88
N GLU A 164 -1.19 3.44 5.15
CA GLU A 164 0.27 3.43 5.09
C GLU A 164 0.74 3.46 3.64
N ALA A 165 1.41 4.54 3.26
CA ALA A 165 2.15 4.66 2.02
C ALA A 165 3.59 5.08 2.37
N PRO A 166 4.59 4.19 2.37
CA PRO A 166 5.96 4.57 2.71
C PRO A 166 6.51 5.56 1.69
N PRO A 167 7.60 6.30 2.01
CA PRO A 167 8.25 7.23 1.08
C PRO A 167 8.69 6.63 -0.25
N SER A 168 9.02 5.33 -0.27
CA SER A 168 9.33 4.60 -1.51
C SER A 168 8.12 4.44 -2.46
N ALA A 169 6.91 4.76 -1.99
CA ALA A 169 5.65 4.54 -2.68
C ALA A 169 5.49 3.12 -3.24
N ARG A 170 6.17 2.12 -2.65
CA ARG A 170 6.13 0.73 -3.12
C ARG A 170 4.90 -0.02 -2.64
N THR A 171 4.32 0.40 -1.53
CA THR A 171 3.18 -0.26 -0.91
C THR A 171 2.08 0.72 -0.60
N LEU A 172 0.84 0.27 -0.60
CA LEU A 172 -0.27 0.99 0.01
C LEU A 172 -1.05 0.01 0.87
N VAL A 173 -1.26 0.38 2.12
CA VAL A 173 -2.16 -0.31 3.04
C VAL A 173 -3.35 0.60 3.28
N PHE A 174 -4.55 0.04 3.20
CA PHE A 174 -5.79 0.72 3.57
C PHE A 174 -6.63 -0.24 4.42
N LYS A 175 -6.93 0.16 5.65
CA LYS A 175 -7.68 -0.64 6.62
C LYS A 175 -8.85 0.14 7.16
N SER A 176 -10.05 -0.44 7.08
CA SER A 176 -11.24 0.05 7.75
C SER A 176 -12.02 -1.12 8.35
N ALA A 177 -11.99 -1.22 9.68
CA ALA A 177 -12.70 -2.22 10.45
C ALA A 177 -14.22 -2.02 10.35
N ILE A 178 -14.69 -0.76 10.38
CA ILE A 178 -16.11 -0.42 10.21
C ILE A 178 -16.64 -0.95 8.87
N HIS A 179 -15.86 -0.79 7.79
CA HIS A 179 -16.22 -1.31 6.47
C HIS A 179 -15.74 -2.75 6.24
N GLN A 180 -15.11 -3.41 7.22
CA GLN A 180 -14.54 -4.76 7.10
C GLN A 180 -13.54 -4.95 5.94
N VAL A 181 -12.84 -3.88 5.56
CA VAL A 181 -11.84 -3.86 4.48
C VAL A 181 -10.43 -3.82 5.08
N ASP A 182 -9.54 -4.65 4.56
CA ASP A 182 -8.10 -4.55 4.78
C ASP A 182 -7.46 -4.89 3.44
N ILE A 183 -6.80 -3.95 2.79
CA ILE A 183 -6.10 -4.21 1.52
C ILE A 183 -4.66 -3.77 1.62
N ARG A 184 -3.79 -4.53 0.96
CA ARG A 184 -2.40 -4.21 0.75
C ARG A 184 -2.04 -4.41 -0.71
N ILE A 185 -1.53 -3.35 -1.32
CA ILE A 185 -0.92 -3.35 -2.64
C ILE A 185 0.58 -3.24 -2.45
N GLU A 186 1.35 -4.04 -3.17
CA GLU A 186 2.81 -3.99 -3.15
C GLU A 186 3.38 -4.22 -4.54
N PHE A 187 4.24 -3.29 -4.97
CA PHE A 187 4.99 -3.42 -6.22
C PHE A 187 6.36 -4.05 -5.99
N LYS A 188 6.75 -5.01 -6.82
CA LYS A 188 8.11 -5.55 -6.87
C LYS A 188 8.63 -5.48 -8.30
N ASP A 189 9.78 -4.86 -8.52
CA ASP A 189 10.51 -5.01 -9.77
C ASP A 189 11.25 -6.34 -9.83
N ARG A 190 11.77 -6.68 -11.02
CA ARG A 190 12.47 -7.94 -11.28
C ARG A 190 13.55 -8.31 -10.26
N ARG A 191 14.27 -7.35 -9.68
CA ARG A 191 15.36 -7.59 -8.71
C ARG A 191 14.84 -8.06 -7.35
N MET A 192 13.56 -7.83 -7.08
CA MET A 192 12.89 -8.17 -5.83
C MET A 192 12.03 -9.44 -5.96
N LEU A 193 11.93 -10.01 -7.16
CA LEU A 193 11.17 -11.22 -7.42
C LEU A 193 11.94 -12.45 -6.94
N ASN A 194 11.23 -13.39 -6.31
CA ASN A 194 11.76 -14.71 -6.00
C ASN A 194 11.85 -15.59 -7.28
N PRO A 195 12.52 -16.76 -7.24
CA PRO A 195 12.69 -17.60 -8.43
C PRO A 195 11.37 -18.02 -9.11
N ASP A 196 10.32 -18.31 -8.33
CA ASP A 196 9.02 -18.70 -8.88
C ASP A 196 8.33 -17.52 -9.60
N GLU A 197 8.37 -16.32 -9.01
CA GLU A 197 7.86 -15.09 -9.60
C GLU A 197 8.63 -14.73 -10.89
N GLN A 198 9.94 -14.96 -10.93
CA GLN A 198 10.74 -14.79 -12.15
C GLN A 198 10.36 -15.79 -13.25
N ALA A 199 10.12 -17.06 -12.89
CA ALA A 199 9.67 -18.08 -13.83
C ALA A 199 8.30 -17.71 -14.45
N ILE A 200 7.39 -17.15 -13.65
CA ILE A 200 6.08 -16.68 -14.13
C ILE A 200 6.22 -15.53 -15.13
N SER A 201 7.15 -14.59 -14.89
CA SER A 201 7.44 -13.54 -15.88
C SER A 201 7.89 -14.12 -17.21
N ALA A 202 8.69 -15.20 -17.20
CA ALA A 202 9.14 -15.88 -18.41
C ALA A 202 8.01 -16.68 -19.08
N GLU A 203 7.15 -17.34 -18.32
CA GLU A 203 5.96 -18.05 -18.80
C GLU A 203 5.02 -17.13 -19.58
N PHE A 204 4.86 -15.89 -19.12
CA PHE A 204 4.09 -14.85 -19.82
C PHE A 204 4.80 -14.24 -21.04
N GLY A 205 6.00 -14.73 -21.39
CA GLY A 205 6.77 -14.26 -22.54
C GLY A 205 7.25 -12.82 -22.41
N ILE A 206 7.46 -12.33 -21.17
CA ILE A 206 7.98 -10.98 -20.95
C ILE A 206 9.51 -11.01 -21.15
N PRO A 207 10.08 -10.19 -22.06
CA PRO A 207 11.51 -10.22 -22.33
C PRO A 207 12.39 -9.92 -21.09
N THR A 208 13.58 -10.51 -21.05
CA THR A 208 14.48 -10.43 -19.88
C THR A 208 15.20 -9.08 -19.80
N GLU A 209 15.36 -8.43 -20.94
CA GLU A 209 15.89 -7.07 -21.12
C GLU A 209 14.87 -5.97 -20.80
N GLU A 210 13.57 -6.29 -20.83
CA GLU A 210 12.52 -5.33 -20.53
C GLU A 210 12.19 -5.28 -19.03
N ASN A 211 11.81 -4.09 -18.55
CA ASN A 211 11.44 -3.92 -17.16
C ASN A 211 10.04 -4.51 -16.88
N VAL A 212 9.97 -5.45 -15.95
CA VAL A 212 8.72 -5.98 -15.39
C VAL A 212 8.53 -5.52 -13.95
N VAL A 213 7.28 -5.28 -13.57
CA VAL A 213 6.84 -5.11 -12.19
C VAL A 213 5.70 -6.08 -11.89
N PHE A 214 5.71 -6.63 -10.69
CA PHE A 214 4.58 -7.39 -10.15
C PHE A 214 3.82 -6.52 -9.17
N CYS A 215 2.50 -6.45 -9.32
CA CYS A 215 1.57 -5.80 -8.42
C CYS A 215 0.87 -6.86 -7.57
N PHE A 216 1.34 -7.04 -6.33
CA PHE A 216 0.75 -7.96 -5.36
C PHE A 216 -0.43 -7.32 -4.66
N PHE A 217 -1.56 -8.02 -4.66
CA PHE A 217 -2.77 -7.61 -3.96
C PHE A 217 -3.15 -8.67 -2.92
N THR A 218 -3.17 -8.26 -1.65
CA THR A 218 -3.55 -9.11 -0.51
C THR A 218 -4.54 -8.37 0.38
N GLY A 219 -5.26 -9.09 1.23
CA GLY A 219 -6.21 -8.51 2.17
C GLY A 219 -7.56 -9.22 2.22
N LYS A 220 -8.62 -8.47 2.47
CA LYS A 220 -10.00 -8.91 2.49
C LYS A 220 -10.92 -7.75 2.11
N MET A 221 -12.01 -8.09 1.45
CA MET A 221 -13.09 -7.16 1.14
C MET A 221 -14.43 -7.87 1.37
N PRO A 222 -15.46 -7.17 1.87
CA PRO A 222 -16.75 -7.78 2.14
C PRO A 222 -17.68 -7.81 0.92
N ALA A 223 -17.40 -6.98 -0.08
CA ALA A 223 -18.26 -6.77 -1.24
C ALA A 223 -17.41 -6.67 -2.53
N PRO A 224 -17.96 -7.01 -3.71
CA PRO A 224 -19.35 -7.43 -3.95
C PRO A 224 -19.70 -8.81 -3.40
N VAL A 225 -18.70 -9.67 -3.23
CA VAL A 225 -18.79 -10.95 -2.52
C VAL A 225 -17.67 -10.99 -1.49
N PRO A 226 -17.92 -11.49 -0.25
CA PRO A 226 -16.86 -11.62 0.75
C PRO A 226 -15.71 -12.47 0.26
N VAL A 227 -14.52 -11.88 0.21
CA VAL A 227 -13.31 -12.49 -0.33
C VAL A 227 -12.11 -12.14 0.52
N LYS A 228 -11.22 -13.11 0.70
CA LYS A 228 -9.93 -12.98 1.38
C LYS A 228 -8.82 -13.41 0.45
N PHE A 229 -7.78 -12.60 0.35
CA PHE A 229 -6.60 -12.81 -0.46
C PHE A 229 -5.39 -12.86 0.46
N ASN A 230 -4.67 -13.98 0.49
CA ASN A 230 -3.36 -14.03 1.15
C ASN A 230 -2.26 -14.20 0.08
N GLU A 231 -1.04 -14.55 0.49
CA GLU A 231 0.06 -14.73 -0.46
C GLU A 231 -0.08 -15.99 -1.33
N ARG A 232 -0.87 -16.97 -0.89
CA ARG A 232 -0.95 -18.32 -1.49
C ARG A 232 -2.27 -18.62 -2.18
N ASN A 233 -3.39 -18.13 -1.66
CA ASN A 233 -4.72 -18.40 -2.19
C ASN A 233 -5.73 -17.28 -1.97
N ILE A 234 -6.80 -17.36 -2.75
CA ILE A 234 -8.01 -16.56 -2.61
C ILE A 234 -9.11 -17.45 -2.02
N LYS A 235 -9.77 -16.99 -0.97
CA LYS A 235 -10.90 -17.69 -0.33
C LYS A 235 -12.16 -16.85 -0.45
N PHE A 236 -13.24 -17.47 -0.92
CA PHE A 236 -14.54 -16.83 -1.07
C PHE A 236 -15.63 -17.90 -0.92
N GLY A 237 -16.61 -17.66 -0.06
CA GLY A 237 -17.53 -18.71 0.38
C GLY A 237 -16.79 -19.95 0.91
N GLY A 238 -17.19 -21.13 0.44
CA GLY A 238 -16.51 -22.41 0.72
C GLY A 238 -15.42 -22.79 -0.29
N MET A 239 -15.09 -21.91 -1.25
CA MET A 239 -14.15 -22.19 -2.33
C MET A 239 -12.77 -21.57 -2.07
N THR A 240 -11.74 -22.19 -2.66
CA THR A 240 -10.36 -21.70 -2.66
C THR A 240 -9.83 -21.70 -4.09
N LEU A 241 -9.19 -20.61 -4.51
CA LEU A 241 -8.56 -20.44 -5.82
C LEU A 241 -7.07 -20.16 -5.64
N GLU A 242 -6.22 -20.94 -6.29
CA GLU A 242 -4.76 -20.79 -6.27
C GLU A 242 -4.13 -21.34 -7.57
N GLY A 243 -2.93 -20.87 -7.89
CA GLY A 243 -2.12 -21.42 -8.99
C GLY A 243 -2.51 -21.00 -10.41
N SER A 244 -3.54 -20.18 -10.61
CA SER A 244 -3.97 -19.76 -11.96
C SER A 244 -2.92 -18.86 -12.63
N ARG A 245 -2.76 -19.00 -13.94
CA ARG A 245 -1.89 -18.18 -14.80
C ARG A 245 -2.68 -17.76 -16.03
N MET A 246 -3.03 -16.47 -16.14
CA MET A 246 -3.89 -15.97 -17.20
C MET A 246 -3.23 -14.81 -17.94
N ALA A 247 -3.25 -14.86 -19.28
CA ALA A 247 -2.68 -13.81 -20.12
C ALA A 247 -3.58 -13.48 -21.32
N GLY A 248 -3.66 -12.18 -21.68
CA GLY A 248 -4.30 -11.73 -22.93
C GLY A 248 -5.81 -11.97 -23.02
N CYS A 249 -6.49 -12.18 -21.89
CA CYS A 249 -7.92 -12.51 -21.85
C CYS A 249 -8.78 -11.34 -21.31
N GLY A 250 -10.11 -11.45 -21.41
CA GLY A 250 -11.01 -10.41 -20.89
C GLY A 250 -10.93 -10.26 -19.37
N VAL A 251 -10.80 -11.37 -18.63
CA VAL A 251 -10.77 -11.42 -17.16
C VAL A 251 -9.69 -12.40 -16.71
N GLY A 252 -8.70 -11.91 -15.97
CA GLY A 252 -7.58 -12.70 -15.47
C GLY A 252 -7.95 -13.57 -14.27
N ILE A 253 -8.51 -12.97 -13.21
CA ILE A 253 -8.97 -13.69 -12.02
C ILE A 253 -10.43 -13.33 -11.77
N GLN A 254 -11.28 -14.34 -11.66
CA GLN A 254 -12.70 -14.15 -11.33
C GLN A 254 -13.04 -14.84 -10.02
N VAL A 255 -13.76 -14.12 -9.17
CA VAL A 255 -14.24 -14.57 -7.87
C VAL A 255 -15.73 -14.27 -7.74
N GLY A 256 -16.55 -15.30 -7.65
CA GLY A 256 -18.01 -15.16 -7.58
C GLY A 256 -18.67 -14.84 -8.91
#